data_AF-A0AAX0MCB9-F1
#
_entry.id   AF-A0AAX0MCB9-F1
#
_cell.length_a   1.000
_cell.length_b   1.000
_cell.length_c   1.000
_cell.angle_alpha   90.00
_cell.angle_beta   90.00
_cell.angle_gamma   90.00
#
_symmetry.space_group_name_H-M   'P 1'
#
loop_
_entity.id
_entity.type
_entity.pdbx_description
1 polymer ?
#
loop_
_entity_poly.entity_id
_entity_poly.type
_entity_poly.pdbx_seq_one_letter_code
_entity_poly.pdbx_strand_id
1 'polypeptide(L)'
;MVTSQNTTIGHFISMKKEGHLYLDADYQREYVWTRDQQQCLLESIFHRIPLGGISVVVDPKSSDKYLEVVDGKQRLTTILKFVENEFPYIDEYGNFLYYRDLDVVDQRTFTNVILPSNELREDGVRKPSRLQILKFFYRVNFGGTPQAESHRRKVANMIAEEKGI
;
A
#
# COMPACT_ATOMS: atom_id res chain seq x y z
N MET A 1 -4.14 -6.20 20.48
CA MET A 1 -3.40 -4.92 20.50
C MET A 1 -2.96 -4.58 19.09
N VAL A 2 -2.85 -3.30 18.78
CA VAL A 2 -2.31 -2.79 17.51
C VAL A 2 -1.02 -2.05 17.84
N THR A 3 0.07 -2.41 17.17
CA THR A 3 1.38 -1.75 17.36
C THR A 3 1.80 -1.12 16.06
N SER A 4 2.08 0.19 16.08
CA SER A 4 2.58 0.90 14.90
C SER A 4 4.08 0.67 14.71
N GLN A 5 4.49 0.51 13.46
CA GLN A 5 5.86 0.23 13.04
C GLN A 5 6.24 1.12 11.84
N ASN A 6 7.52 1.43 11.73
CA ASN A 6 8.08 2.05 10.54
C ASN A 6 8.73 0.97 9.67
N THR A 7 7.95 0.41 8.75
CA THR A 7 8.41 -0.65 7.84
C THR A 7 8.79 -0.04 6.50
N THR A 8 9.87 -0.52 5.88
CA THR A 8 10.27 -0.03 4.56
C THR A 8 9.56 -0.79 3.44
N ILE A 9 9.43 -0.17 2.26
CA ILE A 9 8.99 -0.87 1.04
C ILE A 9 9.87 -2.11 0.79
N GLY A 10 11.19 -1.98 0.96
CA GLY A 10 12.15 -3.07 0.81
C GLY A 10 11.82 -4.28 1.68
N HIS A 11 11.40 -4.07 2.93
CA HIS A 11 10.99 -5.17 3.81
C HIS A 11 9.80 -5.95 3.22
N PHE A 12 8.74 -5.27 2.78
CA PHE A 12 7.60 -5.97 2.17
C PHE A 12 7.95 -6.70 0.88
N ILE A 13 8.88 -6.15 0.08
CA ILE A 13 9.40 -6.83 -1.12
C ILE A 13 10.12 -8.14 -0.72
N SER A 14 10.98 -8.11 0.30
CA SER A 14 11.65 -9.31 0.79
C SER A 14 10.63 -10.34 1.29
N MET A 15 9.66 -9.93 2.11
CA MET A 15 8.60 -10.80 2.60
C MET A 15 7.77 -11.43 1.47
N LYS A 16 7.54 -10.70 0.37
CA LYS A 16 6.87 -11.25 -0.83
C LYS A 16 7.73 -12.29 -1.54
N LYS A 17 9.04 -12.03 -1.69
CA LYS A 17 10.00 -12.94 -2.35
C LYS A 17 10.20 -14.23 -1.56
N GLU A 18 10.23 -14.13 -0.24
CA GLU A 18 10.36 -15.26 0.70
C GLU A 18 9.05 -16.05 0.85
N GLY A 19 7.96 -15.60 0.23
CA GLY A 19 6.66 -16.26 0.29
C GLY A 19 5.88 -15.99 1.57
N HIS A 20 6.39 -15.15 2.49
CA HIS A 20 5.78 -14.87 3.79
C HIS A 20 4.66 -13.82 3.78
N LEU A 21 4.47 -13.10 2.67
CA LEU A 21 3.44 -12.06 2.51
C LEU A 21 2.18 -12.61 1.86
N TYR A 22 1.08 -12.62 2.61
CA TYR A 22 -0.23 -13.08 2.18
C TYR A 22 -1.19 -11.91 1.88
N LEU A 23 -1.57 -11.78 0.60
CA LEU A 23 -2.43 -10.70 0.08
C LEU A 23 -3.84 -11.18 -0.31
N ASP A 24 -4.13 -12.47 -0.15
CA ASP A 24 -5.29 -13.14 -0.75
C ASP A 24 -6.28 -13.67 0.29
N ALA A 25 -6.60 -12.83 1.27
CA ALA A 25 -7.57 -13.17 2.31
C ALA A 25 -9.00 -13.11 1.76
N ASP A 26 -9.84 -14.08 2.14
CA ASP A 26 -11.19 -14.30 1.59
C ASP A 26 -12.20 -13.17 1.82
N TYR A 27 -11.95 -12.29 2.78
CA TYR A 27 -12.77 -11.11 3.06
C TYR A 27 -12.32 -9.88 2.26
N GLN A 28 -11.25 -9.97 1.48
CA GLN A 28 -10.77 -8.90 0.63
C GLN A 28 -11.33 -9.01 -0.78
N ARG A 29 -11.46 -7.84 -1.42
CA ARG A 29 -11.76 -7.75 -2.85
C ARG A 29 -10.52 -8.05 -3.70
N GLU A 30 -10.77 -8.35 -4.97
CA GLU A 30 -9.75 -8.40 -6.01
C GLU A 30 -8.98 -7.09 -6.16
N TYR A 31 -7.86 -7.15 -6.88
CA TYR A 31 -7.13 -5.95 -7.26
C TYR A 31 -7.94 -5.14 -8.28
N VAL A 32 -8.27 -3.89 -7.92
CA VAL A 32 -9.20 -3.03 -8.70
C VAL A 32 -8.69 -1.61 -8.90
N TRP A 33 -7.46 -1.31 -8.47
CA TRP A 33 -6.89 0.02 -8.67
C TRP A 33 -6.62 0.30 -10.15
N THR A 34 -7.15 1.44 -10.61
CA THR A 34 -6.95 1.99 -11.96
C THR A 34 -5.53 2.49 -12.16
N ARG A 35 -5.13 2.70 -13.42
CA ARG A 35 -3.83 3.29 -13.76
C ARG A 35 -3.62 4.64 -13.05
N ASP A 36 -4.63 5.49 -13.00
CA ASP A 36 -4.53 6.80 -12.33
C ASP A 36 -4.24 6.66 -10.83
N GLN A 37 -4.88 5.70 -10.16
CA GLN A 37 -4.61 5.41 -8.75
C GLN A 37 -3.20 4.84 -8.53
N GLN A 38 -2.73 4.02 -9.47
CA GLN A 38 -1.36 3.49 -9.45
C GLN A 38 -0.35 4.62 -9.60
N GLN A 39 -0.54 5.50 -10.59
CA GLN A 39 0.34 6.65 -10.83
C GLN A 39 0.35 7.61 -9.64
N CYS A 40 -0.81 7.94 -9.08
CA CYS A 40 -0.90 8.81 -7.89
C CYS A 40 -0.14 8.25 -6.68
N LEU A 41 -0.15 6.92 -6.48
CA LEU A 41 0.67 6.30 -5.44
C LEU A 41 2.16 6.39 -5.74
N LEU A 42 2.59 6.07 -6.97
CA LEU A 42 4.00 6.15 -7.34
C LEU A 42 4.53 7.59 -7.26
N GLU A 43 3.74 8.55 -7.77
CA GLU A 43 4.01 9.98 -7.64
C GLU A 43 4.20 10.36 -6.17
N SER A 44 3.31 9.89 -5.28
CA SER A 44 3.44 10.14 -3.84
C SER A 44 4.75 9.59 -3.26
N ILE A 45 5.19 8.41 -3.72
CA ILE A 45 6.44 7.79 -3.27
C ILE A 45 7.65 8.60 -3.75
N PHE A 46 7.69 8.96 -5.04
CA PHE A 46 8.80 9.74 -5.62
C PHE A 46 8.89 11.16 -5.04
N HIS A 47 7.76 11.78 -4.75
CA HIS A 47 7.69 13.14 -4.18
C HIS A 47 7.64 13.19 -2.64
N ARG A 48 7.82 12.06 -1.96
CA ARG A 48 7.82 11.98 -0.48
C ARG A 48 6.52 12.48 0.18
N ILE A 49 5.40 12.35 -0.53
CA ILE A 49 4.08 12.64 0.02
C ILE A 49 3.72 11.54 1.03
N PRO A 50 3.16 11.88 2.20
CA PRO A 50 2.79 10.88 3.21
C PRO A 50 1.93 9.76 2.65
N LEU A 51 2.40 8.53 2.80
CA LEU A 51 1.69 7.33 2.37
C LEU A 51 0.73 6.89 3.48
N GLY A 52 -0.48 6.51 3.10
CA GLY A 52 -1.37 5.86 4.07
C GLY A 52 -0.76 4.53 4.53
N GLY A 53 -1.01 4.15 5.78
CA GLY A 53 -0.39 2.95 6.35
C GLY A 53 -0.96 1.61 5.86
N ILE A 54 -0.19 0.54 6.05
CA ILE A 54 -0.55 -0.86 5.81
C ILE A 54 -0.86 -1.52 7.15
N SER A 55 -1.92 -2.32 7.24
CA SER A 55 -2.18 -3.10 8.46
C SER A 55 -1.99 -4.58 8.18
N VAL A 56 -1.25 -5.27 9.04
CA VAL A 56 -0.92 -6.69 8.90
C VAL A 56 -1.28 -7.46 10.16
N VAL A 57 -1.70 -8.71 9.98
CA VAL A 57 -1.77 -9.73 11.04
C VAL A 57 -0.50 -10.54 10.98
N VAL A 58 0.14 -10.71 12.14
CA VAL A 58 1.30 -11.58 12.26
C VAL A 58 0.88 -12.94 12.79
N ASP A 59 1.21 -13.99 12.04
CA ASP A 59 1.00 -15.38 12.43
C ASP A 59 2.35 -16.06 12.68
N PRO A 60 2.88 -16.01 13.93
CA PRO A 60 4.19 -16.57 14.24
C PRO A 60 4.26 -18.10 14.11
N LYS A 61 3.12 -18.77 13.91
CA LYS A 61 3.07 -20.24 13.72
C LYS A 61 3.09 -20.65 12.26
N SER A 62 2.94 -19.71 11.33
CA SER A 62 2.91 -19.99 9.90
C SER A 62 4.29 -19.81 9.28
N SER A 63 4.79 -20.85 8.62
CA SER A 63 6.00 -20.77 7.80
C SER A 63 5.76 -20.00 6.50
N ASP A 64 4.55 -20.06 5.93
CA ASP A 64 4.28 -19.59 4.57
C ASP A 64 3.33 -18.38 4.52
N LYS A 65 2.67 -18.02 5.63
CA LYS A 65 1.73 -16.88 5.71
C LYS A 65 1.95 -16.08 6.97
N TYR A 66 3.22 -15.76 7.23
CA TYR A 66 3.63 -15.05 8.43
C TYR A 66 2.99 -13.65 8.53
N LEU A 67 2.86 -12.93 7.40
CA LEU A 67 2.20 -11.62 7.32
C LEU A 67 0.96 -11.66 6.43
N GLU A 68 -0.23 -11.64 7.03
CA GLU A 68 -1.48 -11.41 6.30
C GLU A 68 -1.78 -9.91 6.25
N VAL A 69 -1.85 -9.33 5.06
CA VAL A 69 -2.27 -7.93 4.90
C VAL A 69 -3.77 -7.85 5.14
N VAL A 70 -4.21 -6.93 6.01
CA VAL A 70 -5.61 -6.68 6.35
C VAL A 70 -6.09 -5.37 5.74
N ASP A 71 -5.28 -4.32 5.78
CA ASP A 71 -5.56 -3.05 5.10
C ASP A 71 -4.39 -2.65 4.20
N GLY A 72 -4.71 -2.05 3.05
CA GLY A 72 -3.71 -1.54 2.11
C GLY A 72 -3.23 -2.51 1.04
N LYS A 73 -3.92 -3.65 0.83
CA LYS A 73 -3.64 -4.61 -0.27
C LYS A 73 -3.40 -3.91 -1.60
N GLN A 74 -4.29 -3.01 -2.00
CA GLN A 74 -4.20 -2.33 -3.31
C GLN A 74 -2.93 -1.47 -3.44
N ARG A 75 -2.52 -0.79 -2.37
CA ARG A 75 -1.28 -0.01 -2.33
C ARG A 75 -0.06 -0.92 -2.45
N LEU A 76 0.00 -1.94 -1.60
CA LEU A 76 1.14 -2.83 -1.57
C LEU A 76 1.27 -3.64 -2.87
N THR A 77 0.17 -4.14 -3.40
CA THR A 77 0.16 -4.78 -4.73
C THR A 77 0.69 -3.83 -5.79
N THR A 78 0.24 -2.58 -5.84
CA THR A 78 0.76 -1.59 -6.82
C THR A 78 2.27 -1.40 -6.74
N ILE A 79 2.82 -1.31 -5.51
CA ILE A 79 4.26 -1.18 -5.28
C ILE A 79 5.01 -2.42 -5.79
N LEU A 80 4.50 -3.63 -5.47
CA LEU A 80 5.10 -4.89 -5.92
C LEU A 80 5.10 -4.99 -7.44
N LYS A 81 3.97 -4.70 -8.09
CA LYS A 81 3.83 -4.69 -9.55
C LYS A 81 4.78 -3.71 -10.23
N PHE A 82 5.01 -2.53 -9.64
CA PHE A 82 5.99 -1.56 -10.16
C PHE A 82 7.43 -2.11 -10.08
N VAL A 83 7.82 -2.69 -8.94
CA VAL A 83 9.13 -3.31 -8.73
C VAL A 83 9.36 -4.52 -9.66
N GLU A 84 8.29 -5.25 -9.97
CA GLU A 84 8.28 -6.34 -10.94
C GLU A 84 8.25 -5.85 -12.41
N ASN A 85 8.27 -4.53 -12.62
CA ASN A 85 8.26 -3.87 -13.93
C ASN A 85 7.02 -4.17 -14.79
N GLU A 86 5.88 -4.47 -14.17
CA GLU A 86 4.63 -4.71 -14.90
C GLU A 86 4.06 -3.46 -15.55
N PHE A 87 4.35 -2.28 -14.98
CA PHE A 87 3.94 -0.99 -15.53
C PHE A 87 4.95 0.11 -15.13
N PRO A 88 5.08 1.18 -15.93
CA PRO A 88 5.96 2.30 -15.63
C PRO A 88 5.27 3.36 -14.77
N TYR A 89 6.08 4.13 -14.03
CA TYR A 89 5.72 5.47 -13.59
C TYR A 89 5.81 6.43 -14.77
N ILE A 90 4.85 7.34 -14.91
CA ILE A 90 4.88 8.43 -15.88
C ILE A 90 5.18 9.70 -15.10
N ASP A 91 6.33 10.30 -15.35
CA ASP A 91 6.72 11.55 -14.68
C ASP A 91 5.98 12.76 -15.25
N GLU A 92 6.21 13.93 -14.65
CA GLU A 92 5.61 15.20 -15.04
C GLU A 92 5.97 15.65 -16.47
N TYR A 93 7.03 15.08 -17.07
CA TYR A 93 7.48 15.34 -18.43
C TYR A 93 6.95 14.31 -19.43
N GLY A 94 6.20 13.31 -18.98
CA GLY A 94 5.66 12.23 -19.81
C GLY A 94 6.64 11.09 -20.09
N ASN A 95 7.76 11.02 -19.37
CA ASN A 95 8.70 9.91 -19.51
C ASN A 95 8.17 8.67 -18.81
N PHE A 96 8.39 7.51 -19.42
CA PHE A 96 8.05 6.21 -18.85
C PHE A 96 9.27 5.64 -18.11
N LEU A 97 9.16 5.50 -16.80
CA LEU A 97 10.21 4.96 -15.94
C LEU A 97 9.74 3.64 -15.33
N TYR A 98 10.34 2.52 -15.75
CA TYR A 98 10.19 1.25 -15.02
C TYR A 98 11.16 1.20 -13.85
N TYR A 99 10.89 0.35 -12.86
CA TYR A 99 11.79 0.20 -11.71
C TYR A 99 13.23 -0.17 -12.11
N ARG A 100 13.40 -1.00 -13.14
CA ARG A 100 14.70 -1.38 -13.71
C ARG A 100 15.44 -0.23 -14.40
N ASP A 101 14.74 0.84 -14.77
CA ASP A 101 15.33 2.01 -15.42
C ASP A 101 15.86 3.02 -14.39
N LEU A 102 15.47 2.88 -13.12
CA LEU A 102 16.02 3.66 -12.01
C LEU A 102 17.47 3.27 -11.75
N ASP A 103 18.32 4.25 -11.46
CA ASP A 103 19.68 3.98 -11.03
C ASP A 103 19.72 3.29 -9.65
N VAL A 104 20.89 2.78 -9.26
CA VAL A 104 21.05 2.04 -8.00
C VAL A 104 20.72 2.90 -6.78
N VAL A 105 20.97 4.21 -6.84
CA VAL A 105 20.67 5.15 -5.76
C VAL A 105 19.17 5.34 -5.64
N ASP A 106 18.47 5.51 -6.75
CA ASP A 106 17.02 5.68 -6.80
C ASP A 106 16.28 4.40 -6.42
N GLN A 107 16.73 3.23 -6.85
CA GLN A 107 16.18 1.94 -6.41
C GLN A 107 16.32 1.76 -4.89
N ARG A 108 17.49 2.11 -4.33
CA ARG A 108 17.73 2.09 -2.88
C ARG A 108 16.87 3.12 -2.16
N THR A 109 16.70 4.29 -2.76
CA THR A 109 15.88 5.38 -2.22
C THR A 109 14.41 5.00 -2.16
N PHE A 110 13.90 4.36 -3.23
CA PHE A 110 12.55 3.82 -3.31
C PHE A 110 12.32 2.72 -2.27
N THR A 111 13.24 1.75 -2.18
CA THR A 111 13.11 0.64 -1.21
C THR A 111 13.22 1.08 0.25
N ASN A 112 13.92 2.18 0.54
CA ASN A 112 14.03 2.76 1.88
C ASN A 112 12.86 3.65 2.28
N VAL A 113 11.90 3.93 1.38
CA VAL A 113 10.68 4.66 1.72
C VAL A 113 9.97 3.92 2.85
N ILE A 114 9.64 4.66 3.91
CA ILE A 114 8.84 4.15 5.02
C ILE A 114 7.39 4.08 4.54
N LEU A 115 6.84 2.89 4.62
CA LEU A 115 5.42 2.63 4.50
C LEU A 115 4.91 2.36 5.93
N PRO A 116 4.27 3.35 6.59
CA PRO A 116 3.80 3.20 7.96
C PRO A 116 2.98 1.93 8.08
N SER A 117 3.25 1.10 9.08
CA SER A 117 2.55 -0.17 9.22
C SER A 117 1.99 -0.37 10.62
N ASN A 118 0.94 -1.17 10.72
CA ASN A 118 0.31 -1.54 11.98
C ASN A 118 0.25 -3.06 12.08
N GLU A 119 0.81 -3.60 13.15
CA GLU A 119 0.73 -5.03 13.45
C GLU A 119 -0.42 -5.33 14.39
N LEU A 120 -1.29 -6.26 13.98
CA LEU A 120 -2.37 -6.78 14.79
C LEU A 120 -1.93 -8.09 15.45
N ARG A 121 -1.93 -8.09 16.79
CA ARG A 121 -1.61 -9.25 17.60
C ARG A 121 -2.60 -9.39 18.76
N GLU A 122 -3.01 -10.61 19.08
CA GLU A 122 -3.72 -10.95 20.31
C GLU A 122 -2.74 -11.03 21.47
N ASP A 123 -3.04 -10.30 22.54
CA ASP A 123 -2.17 -10.11 23.72
C ASP A 123 -0.71 -9.74 23.39
N GLY A 124 -0.49 -9.11 22.24
CA GLY A 124 0.83 -8.66 21.79
C GLY A 124 1.72 -9.74 21.19
N VAL A 125 1.30 -11.00 21.20
CA VAL A 125 2.14 -12.13 20.78
C VAL A 125 1.45 -13.06 19.78
N ARG A 126 0.17 -13.36 20.01
CA ARG A 126 -0.56 -14.39 19.25
C ARG A 126 -1.23 -13.82 18.01
N LYS A 127 -1.56 -14.68 17.05
CA LYS A 127 -2.44 -14.32 15.93
C LYS A 127 -3.85 -13.98 16.49
N PRO A 128 -4.47 -12.85 16.10
CA PRO A 128 -5.86 -12.58 16.42
C PRO A 128 -6.83 -13.61 15.83
N SER A 129 -7.95 -13.84 16.52
CA SER A 129 -9.07 -14.62 15.99
C SER A 129 -9.64 -14.00 14.71
N ARG A 130 -10.21 -14.83 13.83
CA ARG A 130 -10.87 -14.37 12.59
C ARG A 130 -11.91 -13.27 12.86
N LEU A 131 -12.67 -13.36 13.95
CA LEU A 131 -13.64 -12.33 14.33
C LEU A 131 -12.97 -10.97 14.63
N GLN A 132 -11.83 -10.96 15.33
CA GLN A 132 -11.08 -9.73 15.60
C GLN A 132 -10.53 -9.13 14.30
N ILE A 133 -10.00 -9.97 13.40
CA ILE A 133 -9.50 -9.54 12.08
C ILE A 133 -10.63 -8.89 11.26
N LEU A 134 -11.79 -9.54 11.16
CA LEU A 134 -12.94 -9.02 10.41
C LEU A 134 -13.48 -7.71 11.02
N LYS A 135 -13.56 -7.62 12.36
CA LYS A 135 -13.98 -6.38 13.04
C LYS A 135 -13.01 -5.23 12.77
N PHE A 136 -11.71 -5.51 12.75
CA PHE A 136 -10.69 -4.52 12.41
C PHE A 136 -10.82 -4.08 10.94
N PHE A 137 -10.86 -5.05 10.02
CA PHE A 137 -11.02 -4.79 8.58
C PHE A 137 -12.22 -3.89 8.30
N TYR A 138 -13.37 -4.25 8.90
CA TYR A 138 -14.60 -3.49 8.74
C TYR A 138 -14.45 -2.05 9.23
N ARG A 139 -13.83 -1.86 10.41
CA ARG A 139 -13.67 -0.52 11.00
C ARG A 139 -12.75 0.38 10.17
N VAL A 140 -11.64 -0.16 9.68
CA VAL A 140 -10.66 0.63 8.91
C VAL A 140 -11.21 1.00 7.52
N ASN A 141 -11.93 0.09 6.88
CA ASN A 141 -12.39 0.29 5.50
C ASN A 141 -13.78 0.92 5.38
N PHE A 142 -14.67 0.66 6.33
CA PHE A 142 -16.09 1.03 6.24
C PHE A 142 -16.60 1.80 7.47
N GLY A 143 -15.76 2.04 8.48
CA GLY A 143 -16.16 2.75 9.68
C GLY A 143 -16.37 4.25 9.50
N GLY A 144 -15.80 4.83 8.44
CA GLY A 144 -15.97 6.24 8.09
C GLY A 144 -16.90 6.44 6.90
N THR A 145 -17.40 7.66 6.72
CA THR A 145 -18.14 8.06 5.52
C THR A 145 -17.16 8.42 4.41
N PRO A 146 -17.17 7.74 3.24
CA PRO A 146 -16.35 8.11 2.11
C PRO A 146 -16.65 9.54 1.65
N GLN A 147 -15.63 10.27 1.20
CA GLN A 147 -15.82 11.56 0.54
C GLN A 147 -16.67 11.37 -0.74
N ALA A 148 -17.64 12.26 -0.95
CA ALA A 148 -18.53 12.17 -2.09
C ALA A 148 -17.76 12.41 -3.41
N GLU A 149 -18.14 11.71 -4.47
CA GLU A 149 -17.53 11.88 -5.79
C GLU A 149 -17.70 13.33 -6.32
N SER A 150 -18.79 14.02 -5.96
CA SER A 150 -18.98 15.44 -6.26
C SER A 150 -17.94 16.33 -5.58
N HIS A 151 -17.54 16.01 -4.35
CA HIS A 151 -16.49 16.73 -3.63
C HIS A 151 -15.13 16.51 -4.30
N ARG A 152 -14.82 15.27 -4.69
CA ARG A 152 -13.60 14.95 -5.46
C ARG A 152 -13.52 15.75 -6.76
N ARG A 153 -14.61 15.81 -7.54
CA ARG A 153 -14.67 16.59 -8.78
C ARG A 153 -14.48 18.09 -8.54
N LYS A 154 -15.07 18.63 -7.46
CA LYS A 154 -14.87 20.03 -7.07
C LYS A 154 -13.38 20.32 -6.83
N VAL A 155 -12.68 19.46 -6.09
CA VAL A 155 -11.24 19.63 -5.84
C VAL A 155 -10.42 19.50 -7.13
N ALA A 156 -10.77 18.57 -8.02
CA ALA A 156 -10.10 18.42 -9.31
C ALA A 156 -10.23 19.68 -10.19
N ASN A 157 -11.41 20.30 -10.22
CA ASN A 157 -11.62 21.56 -10.94
C ASN A 157 -10.80 22.70 -10.36
N MET A 158 -10.74 22.81 -9.02
CA MET A 158 -9.88 23.81 -8.36
C MET A 158 -8.41 23.64 -8.76
N ILE A 159 -7.92 22.41 -8.85
CA ILE A 159 -6.55 22.13 -9.31
C ILE A 159 -6.33 22.58 -10.77
N ALA A 160 -7.31 22.36 -11.65
CA ALA A 160 -7.22 22.78 -13.05
C ALA A 160 -7.18 24.31 -13.18
N GLU A 161 -8.06 25.00 -12.45
CA GLU A 161 -8.11 26.47 -12.39
C GLU A 161 -6.76 27.06 -11.95
N GLU A 162 -6.15 26.52 -10.89
CA GLU A 162 -4.84 26.97 -10.40
C GLU A 162 -3.69 26.68 -11.39
N LYS A 163 -3.83 25.67 -12.25
CA LYS A 163 -2.87 25.35 -13.32
C LYS A 163 -3.08 26.18 -14.59
N GLY A 164 -4.14 26.99 -14.67
CA GLY A 164 -4.52 27.71 -15.88
C GLY A 164 -4.98 26.81 -17.02
N ILE A 165 -5.56 25.66 -16.69
CA ILE A 165 -6.08 24.63 -17.62
C ILE A 165 -7.60 24.66 -17.65
#